data_AF-A0A1J8QJL8-F1
#
_entry.id   AF-A0A1J8QJL8-F1
#
_cell.length_a   1.000
_cell.length_b   1.000
_cell.length_c   1.000
_cell.angle_alpha   90.00
_cell.angle_beta   90.00
_cell.angle_gamma   90.00
#
_symmetry.space_group_name_H-M   'P 1'
#
loop_
_entity.id
_entity.type
_entity.pdbx_description
1 polymer ?
#
loop_
_entity_poly.entity_id
_entity_poly.type
_entity_poly.pdbx_seq_one_letter_code
_entity_poly.pdbx_strand_id
1 'polypeptide(L)'
;MPTVSSRSLHKTVHLAAKRITNSVGRLSSAEIDQMIKDAEQFKQADKEFSSRHEARSDLEAYIHQVEGTISSPEIGMNLKRGQRAEIEAALTRAHEVLDIETSTADELRRAQLSIKRELQKATPGTGRRQ
;
A
#
# COMPACT_ATOMS: atom_id res chain seq x y z
N MET A 1 -60.62 60.65 32.55
CA MET A 1 -59.58 61.57 32.05
C MET A 1 -58.21 61.00 32.43
N PRO A 2 -57.19 61.15 31.57
CA PRO A 2 -56.40 60.04 31.03
C PRO A 2 -54.93 60.04 31.49
N THR A 3 -54.21 58.92 31.35
CA THR A 3 -52.74 58.94 31.23
C THR A 3 -52.21 57.92 30.23
N VAL A 4 -51.99 58.45 29.01
CA VAL A 4 -50.83 58.35 28.10
C VAL A 4 -50.29 56.98 27.64
N SER A 5 -50.28 56.89 26.31
CA SER A 5 -49.73 55.92 25.38
C SER A 5 -48.19 55.95 25.25
N SER A 6 -47.61 54.75 25.05
CA SER A 6 -46.51 54.37 24.14
C SER A 6 -45.25 55.25 24.01
N ARG A 7 -44.09 54.67 24.35
CA ARG A 7 -42.79 54.75 23.63
C ARG A 7 -41.80 53.76 24.30
N SER A 8 -41.48 52.63 23.68
CA SER A 8 -40.47 52.40 22.63
C SER A 8 -39.05 52.15 23.17
N LEU A 9 -38.45 51.10 22.61
CA LEU A 9 -37.01 50.84 22.40
C LEU A 9 -36.20 50.03 23.42
N HIS A 10 -35.88 48.81 22.94
CA HIS A 10 -34.51 48.35 22.75
C HIS A 10 -33.77 47.82 23.99
N LYS A 11 -33.87 46.50 24.20
CA LYS A 11 -32.70 45.77 24.70
C LYS A 11 -32.48 44.51 23.87
N THR A 12 -31.91 44.77 22.71
CA THR A 12 -30.89 43.98 22.03
C THR A 12 -30.47 42.71 22.76
N VAL A 13 -30.83 41.58 22.15
CA VAL A 13 -30.01 40.38 21.99
C VAL A 13 -28.65 40.49 22.66
N HIS A 14 -28.55 40.04 23.91
CA HIS A 14 -27.28 39.65 24.50
C HIS A 14 -27.35 38.16 24.84
N LEU A 15 -27.71 37.34 23.84
CA LEU A 15 -27.08 36.03 23.73
C LEU A 15 -25.63 36.29 23.31
N ALA A 16 -24.84 36.87 24.22
CA ALA A 16 -23.40 36.75 24.16
C ALA A 16 -23.15 35.27 24.36
N ALA A 17 -22.99 34.54 23.24
CA ALA A 17 -22.46 33.19 23.21
C ALA A 17 -21.09 33.24 23.88
N LYS A 18 -21.08 33.19 25.23
CA LYS A 18 -19.87 33.09 26.02
C LYS A 18 -19.26 31.75 25.65
N ARG A 19 -18.29 31.80 24.75
CA ARG A 19 -17.42 30.68 24.43
C ARG A 19 -16.66 30.33 25.71
N ILE A 20 -17.18 29.39 26.49
CA ILE A 20 -16.53 28.88 27.69
C ILE A 20 -15.32 28.05 27.20
N THR A 21 -14.15 28.69 27.07
CA THR A 21 -12.91 27.98 26.75
C THR A 21 -12.33 27.43 28.06
N ASN A 22 -12.74 26.22 28.42
CA ASN A 22 -12.04 25.42 29.42
C ASN A 22 -10.80 24.80 28.74
N SER A 23 -9.61 25.25 29.12
CA SER A 23 -8.34 25.00 28.41
C SER A 23 -7.52 23.84 29.00
N VAL A 24 -8.09 23.00 29.85
CA VAL A 24 -7.36 21.85 30.44
C VAL A 24 -7.89 20.56 29.83
N GLY A 25 -7.05 19.88 29.05
CA GLY A 25 -7.38 18.60 28.38
C GLY A 25 -8.08 18.72 27.02
N ARG A 26 -8.23 19.94 26.47
CA ARG A 26 -8.75 20.15 25.11
C ARG A 26 -7.59 20.46 24.19
N LEU A 27 -7.33 19.54 23.26
CA LEU A 27 -6.46 19.79 22.12
C LEU A 27 -6.99 21.03 21.40
N SER A 28 -6.12 22.01 21.21
CA SER A 28 -6.37 23.17 20.35
C SER A 28 -6.64 22.67 18.92
N SER A 29 -7.37 23.47 18.13
CA SER A 29 -7.64 23.09 16.72
C SER A 29 -6.36 22.76 15.95
N ALA A 30 -5.25 23.43 16.26
CA ALA A 30 -3.94 23.15 15.67
C ALA A 30 -3.36 21.79 16.09
N GLU A 31 -3.50 21.39 17.37
CA GLU A 31 -3.08 20.07 17.84
C GLU A 31 -3.96 18.95 17.25
N ILE A 32 -5.27 19.20 17.09
CA ILE A 32 -6.18 18.27 16.40
C ILE A 32 -5.74 18.09 14.94
N ASP A 33 -5.47 19.19 14.22
CA ASP A 33 -5.03 19.14 12.83
C ASP A 33 -3.68 18.40 12.69
N GLN A 34 -2.78 18.57 13.66
CA GLN A 34 -1.52 17.86 13.68
C GLN A 34 -1.71 16.37 13.95
N MET A 35 -2.55 16.00 14.91
CA MET A 35 -2.88 14.60 15.18
C MET A 35 -3.54 13.91 13.98
N ILE A 36 -4.37 14.62 13.20
CA ILE A 36 -4.97 14.08 11.97
C ILE A 36 -3.88 13.82 10.93
N LYS A 37 -2.96 14.76 10.70
CA LYS A 37 -1.85 14.59 9.77
C LYS A 37 -0.93 13.43 10.17
N ASP A 38 -0.57 13.36 11.45
CA ASP A 38 0.27 12.28 11.97
C ASP A 38 -0.42 10.93 11.77
N ALA A 39 -1.72 10.84 12.08
CA ALA A 39 -2.52 9.62 11.86
C ALA A 39 -2.58 9.21 10.37
N GLU A 40 -2.73 10.16 9.46
CA GLU A 40 -2.70 9.89 8.01
C GLU A 40 -1.32 9.40 7.55
N GLN A 41 -0.24 10.00 8.04
CA GLN A 41 1.12 9.58 7.75
C GLN A 41 1.43 8.18 8.25
N PHE A 42 1.09 7.87 9.51
CA PHE A 42 1.27 6.53 10.06
C PHE A 42 0.46 5.48 9.29
N LYS A 43 -0.79 5.79 8.96
CA LYS A 43 -1.64 4.90 8.15
C LYS A 43 -1.03 4.64 6.78
N GLN A 44 -0.43 5.65 6.14
CA GLN A 44 0.20 5.48 4.84
C GLN A 44 1.50 4.67 4.93
N ALA A 45 2.35 4.96 5.93
CA ALA A 45 3.57 4.21 6.19
C ALA A 45 3.29 2.73 6.50
N ASP A 46 2.27 2.43 7.32
CA ASP A 46 1.86 1.07 7.65
C ASP A 46 1.37 0.31 6.41
N LYS A 47 0.62 0.98 5.53
CA LYS A 47 0.17 0.40 4.26
C LYS A 47 1.33 0.09 3.34
N GLU A 48 2.27 1.02 3.18
CA GLU A 48 3.44 0.82 2.33
C GLU A 48 4.34 -0.29 2.86
N PHE A 49 4.60 -0.30 4.17
CA PHE A 49 5.36 -1.36 4.82
C PHE A 49 4.70 -2.73 4.63
N SER A 50 3.39 -2.82 4.89
CA SER A 50 2.62 -4.06 4.74
C SER A 50 2.61 -4.53 3.28
N SER A 51 2.37 -3.62 2.33
CA SER A 51 2.35 -3.94 0.90
C SER A 51 3.71 -4.41 0.39
N ARG A 52 4.80 -3.81 0.87
CA ARG A 52 6.17 -4.23 0.56
C ARG A 52 6.47 -5.61 1.16
N HIS A 53 6.09 -5.83 2.42
CA HIS A 53 6.31 -7.11 3.09
C HIS A 53 5.58 -8.26 2.37
N GLU A 54 4.31 -8.06 2.01
CA GLU A 54 3.53 -9.02 1.24
C GLU A 54 4.17 -9.30 -0.12
N ALA A 55 4.52 -8.24 -0.89
CA ALA A 55 5.17 -8.39 -2.19
C ALA A 55 6.52 -9.11 -2.11
N ARG A 56 7.28 -8.91 -1.02
CA ARG A 56 8.55 -9.59 -0.77
C ARG A 56 8.32 -11.08 -0.51
N SER A 57 7.39 -11.40 0.39
CA SER A 57 7.02 -12.79 0.71
C SER A 57 6.50 -13.54 -0.52
N ASP A 58 5.68 -12.89 -1.34
CA ASP A 58 5.14 -13.47 -2.57
C ASP A 58 6.24 -13.73 -3.60
N LEU A 59 7.21 -12.81 -3.73
CA LEU A 59 8.34 -12.98 -4.63
C LEU A 59 9.24 -14.14 -4.18
N GLU A 60 9.58 -14.23 -2.90
CA GLU A 60 10.37 -15.34 -2.34
C GLU A 60 9.70 -16.69 -2.56
N ALA A 61 8.40 -16.79 -2.23
CA ALA A 61 7.62 -18.00 -2.46
C ALA A 61 7.61 -18.39 -3.94
N TYR A 62 7.47 -17.41 -4.83
CA TYR A 62 7.44 -17.65 -6.27
C TYR A 62 8.80 -18.08 -6.82
N ILE A 63 9.89 -17.46 -6.37
CA ILE A 63 11.26 -17.87 -6.73
C ILE A 63 11.48 -19.33 -6.36
N HIS A 64 11.20 -19.73 -5.12
CA HIS A 64 11.35 -21.12 -4.70
C HIS A 64 10.49 -22.08 -5.52
N GLN A 65 9.25 -21.69 -5.84
CA GLN A 65 8.38 -22.48 -6.71
C GLN A 65 9.00 -22.67 -8.10
N VAL A 66 9.51 -21.59 -8.70
CA VAL A 66 10.10 -21.65 -10.05
C VAL A 66 11.41 -22.43 -10.05
N GLU A 67 12.27 -22.27 -9.04
CA GLU A 67 13.50 -23.06 -8.87
C GLU A 67 13.20 -24.56 -8.81
N GLY A 68 12.21 -24.97 -8.01
CA GLY A 68 11.76 -26.36 -7.97
C GLY A 68 11.18 -26.84 -9.31
N THR A 69 10.45 -25.96 -10.00
CA THR A 69 9.84 -26.24 -11.32
C THR A 69 10.91 -26.50 -12.39
N ILE A 70 11.92 -25.64 -12.50
CA ILE A 70 12.99 -25.79 -13.51
C ILE A 70 13.99 -26.90 -13.17
N SER A 71 14.13 -27.24 -11.89
CA SER A 71 14.96 -28.36 -11.43
C SER A 71 14.25 -29.71 -11.58
N SER A 72 12.93 -29.73 -11.79
CA SER A 72 12.18 -30.97 -12.02
C SER A 72 12.60 -31.62 -13.34
N PRO A 73 12.89 -32.94 -13.38
CA PRO A 73 13.25 -33.65 -14.61
C PRO A 73 12.19 -33.53 -15.72
N GLU A 74 10.90 -33.55 -15.35
CA GLU A 74 9.79 -33.50 -16.30
C GLU A 74 9.72 -32.18 -17.06
N ILE A 75 9.99 -31.07 -16.38
CA ILE A 75 9.93 -29.74 -16.99
C ILE A 75 11.29 -29.36 -17.57
N GLY A 76 12.39 -29.70 -16.89
CA GLY A 76 13.76 -29.48 -17.37
C GLY A 76 14.03 -30.11 -18.74
N MET A 77 13.45 -31.29 -19.02
CA MET A 77 13.54 -31.93 -20.35
C MET A 77 12.75 -31.20 -21.44
N ASN A 78 11.65 -30.53 -21.07
CA ASN A 78 10.79 -29.78 -21.99
C ASN A 78 11.29 -28.34 -22.25
N LEU A 79 12.19 -27.83 -21.42
CA LEU A 79 12.78 -26.50 -21.55
C LEU A 79 13.94 -26.50 -22.53
N LYS A 80 13.88 -25.62 -23.54
CA LYS A 80 15.05 -25.36 -24.39
C LYS A 80 16.16 -24.71 -23.57
N ARG A 81 17.42 -25.04 -23.85
CA ARG A 81 18.60 -24.48 -23.15
C ARG A 81 18.60 -22.95 -23.07
N GLY A 82 18.19 -22.27 -24.15
CA GLY A 82 18.06 -20.81 -24.16
C GLY A 82 16.98 -20.27 -23.21
N GLN A 83 15.81 -20.92 -23.18
CA GLN A 83 14.70 -20.54 -22.30
C GLN A 83 15.04 -20.77 -20.82
N ARG A 84 15.74 -21.88 -20.52
CA ARG A 84 16.23 -22.14 -19.17
C ARG A 84 17.19 -21.04 -18.70
N ALA A 85 18.13 -20.63 -19.55
CA ALA A 85 19.07 -19.56 -19.23
C ALA A 85 18.36 -18.20 -19.00
N GLU A 86 17.31 -17.90 -19.78
CA GLU A 86 16.49 -16.69 -19.58
C GLU A 86 15.74 -16.70 -18.24
N ILE A 87 15.20 -17.86 -17.83
CA ILE A 87 14.56 -18.02 -16.52
C ILE A 87 15.58 -17.87 -15.39
N GLU A 88 16.74 -18.53 -15.49
CA GLU A 88 17.83 -18.41 -14.50
C GLU A 88 18.30 -16.95 -14.37
N ALA A 89 18.46 -16.23 -15.47
CA ALA A 89 18.80 -14.80 -15.44
C ALA A 89 17.69 -13.94 -14.81
N ALA A 90 16.41 -14.28 -15.03
CA ALA A 90 15.30 -13.60 -14.36
C ALA A 90 15.26 -13.88 -12.85
N LEU A 91 15.59 -15.11 -12.42
CA LEU A 91 15.70 -15.47 -11.00
C LEU A 91 16.84 -14.73 -10.32
N THR A 92 18.03 -14.64 -10.94
CA THR A 92 19.16 -13.86 -10.41
C THR A 92 18.78 -12.40 -10.19
N ARG A 93 18.15 -11.76 -11.19
CA ARG A 93 17.68 -10.37 -11.04
C ARG A 93 16.63 -10.22 -9.93
N ALA A 94 15.79 -11.22 -9.73
CA ALA A 94 14.79 -11.17 -8.66
C ALA A 94 15.41 -11.30 -7.27
N HIS A 95 16.45 -12.13 -7.12
CA HIS A 95 17.26 -12.20 -5.90
C HIS A 95 17.95 -10.86 -5.61
N GLU A 96 18.53 -10.21 -6.63
CA GLU A 96 19.13 -8.87 -6.48
C GLU A 96 18.12 -7.82 -5.98
N VAL A 97 16.86 -7.88 -6.45
CA VAL A 97 15.81 -6.97 -5.97
C VAL A 97 15.37 -7.29 -4.54
N LEU A 98 15.40 -8.56 -4.13
CA LEU A 98 15.10 -8.99 -2.75
C LEU A 98 16.18 -8.57 -1.75
N ASP A 99 17.43 -8.52 -2.18
CA ASP A 99 18.57 -8.11 -1.34
C ASP A 99 18.55 -6.61 -1.04
N ILE A 100 17.86 -5.81 -1.86
CA ILE A 100 17.69 -4.37 -1.63
C ILE A 100 16.55 -4.15 -0.63
N GLU A 101 16.90 -3.78 0.60
CA GLU A 101 15.95 -3.54 1.70
C GLU A 101 14.97 -2.38 1.40
N THR A 102 15.39 -1.41 0.57
CA THR A 102 14.58 -0.26 0.17
C THR A 102 13.70 -0.50 -1.06
N SER A 103 13.68 -1.72 -1.60
CA SER A 103 12.85 -2.06 -2.76
C SER A 103 11.38 -1.77 -2.50
N THR A 104 10.75 -1.09 -3.45
CA THR A 104 9.32 -0.79 -3.38
C THR A 104 8.49 -2.03 -3.70
N ALA A 105 7.24 -2.06 -3.21
CA ALA A 105 6.31 -3.15 -3.50
C ALA A 105 6.11 -3.34 -5.02
N ASP A 106 6.18 -2.26 -5.81
CA ASP A 106 6.04 -2.32 -7.27
C ASP A 106 7.27 -2.93 -7.96
N GLU A 107 8.48 -2.65 -7.49
CA GLU A 107 9.70 -3.28 -8.03
C GLU A 107 9.72 -4.79 -7.78
N LEU A 108 9.34 -5.21 -6.56
CA LEU A 108 9.20 -6.62 -6.19
C LEU A 108 8.17 -7.33 -7.08
N ARG A 109 7.00 -6.72 -7.29
CA ARG A 109 5.98 -7.26 -8.21
C ARG A 109 6.46 -7.30 -9.66
N ARG A 110 7.22 -6.31 -10.13
CA ARG A 110 7.80 -6.32 -11.49
C ARG A 110 8.81 -7.47 -11.66
N ALA A 111 9.63 -7.73 -10.65
CA ALA A 111 10.55 -8.88 -10.66
C ALA A 111 9.76 -10.21 -10.76
N GLN A 112 8.71 -10.36 -9.95
CA GLN A 112 7.81 -11.52 -10.01
C GLN A 112 7.18 -11.71 -11.40
N LEU A 113 6.69 -10.61 -11.99
CA LEU A 113 6.11 -10.62 -13.34
C LEU A 113 7.16 -11.00 -14.41
N SER A 114 8.41 -10.58 -14.26
CA SER A 114 9.48 -10.97 -15.17
C SER A 114 9.68 -12.48 -15.16
N ILE A 115 9.81 -13.09 -13.98
CA ILE A 115 9.95 -14.56 -13.85
C ILE A 115 8.74 -15.26 -14.48
N LYS A 116 7.53 -14.79 -14.17
CA LYS A 116 6.29 -15.38 -14.69
C LYS A 116 6.23 -15.36 -16.22
N ARG A 117 6.67 -14.28 -16.85
CA ARG A 117 6.70 -14.15 -18.31
C ARG A 117 7.70 -15.10 -18.94
N GLU A 118 8.91 -15.21 -18.40
CA GLU A 118 9.90 -16.15 -18.93
C GLU A 118 9.46 -17.60 -18.74
N LEU A 119 8.88 -17.94 -17.59
CA LEU A 119 8.33 -19.27 -17.35
C LEU A 119 7.20 -19.61 -18.33
N GLN A 120 6.26 -18.68 -18.59
CA GLN A 120 5.16 -18.88 -19.54
C GLN A 120 5.64 -19.04 -20.99
N LYS A 121 6.64 -18.28 -21.42
CA LYS A 121 7.26 -18.47 -22.75
C LYS A 121 7.91 -19.84 -22.87
N ALA A 122 8.46 -20.34 -21.77
CA ALA A 122 9.18 -21.60 -21.74
C ALA A 122 8.29 -22.83 -21.58
N THR A 123 7.06 -22.65 -21.07
CA THR A 123 6.04 -23.69 -20.95
C THR A 123 4.83 -23.40 -21.85
N PRO A 124 4.96 -23.57 -23.18
CA PRO A 124 3.82 -23.42 -24.09
C PRO A 124 2.91 -24.65 -23.97
N GLY A 125 2.02 -24.71 -22.95
CA GLY A 125 1.23 -25.94 -22.81
C GLY A 125 0.17 -26.12 -21.73
N THR A 126 -0.03 -25.23 -20.76
CA THR A 126 -1.12 -25.45 -19.76
C THR A 126 -2.48 -24.89 -20.21
N GLY A 127 -2.55 -24.34 -21.43
CA GLY A 127 -3.76 -23.74 -22.02
C GLY A 127 -4.45 -24.58 -23.11
N ARG A 128 -4.31 -25.91 -23.11
CA ARG A 128 -5.14 -26.83 -23.91
C ARG A 128 -5.35 -28.14 -23.17
N ARG A 129 -6.25 -28.14 -22.20
CA ARG A 129 -7.03 -29.33 -21.85
C ARG A 129 -8.47 -29.02 -22.22
N GLN A 130 -9.04 -29.96 -22.97
CA GLN A 130 -10.36 -29.93 -23.59
C GLN A 130 -11.47 -29.57 -22.61
#